data_AF-A0A3R7N1R4-F1
#
_entry.id   AF-A0A3R7N1R4-F1
#
_cell.length_a   1.000
_cell.length_b   1.000
_cell.length_c   1.000
_cell.angle_alpha   90.00
_cell.angle_beta   90.00
_cell.angle_gamma   90.00
#
_symmetry.space_group_name_H-M   'P 1'
#
loop_
_entity.id
_entity.type
_entity.pdbx_description
1 polymer ?
#
loop_
_entity_poly.entity_id
_entity_poly.type
_entity_poly.pdbx_seq_one_letter_code
_entity_poly.pdbx_strand_id
1 'polypeptide(L)'
;MKLVRRARKSIRERRMKACLNDLSANLEKVEMRVFRQQKKERERKRRAAGVSGGVPRDVLMGKMNPELYEVECRLHREAGLPPPPPPEGWAQASRSSAVRRIGFVEFGVVAAEVLRRRQRVS
;
A
#
# COMPACT_ATOMS: atom_id res chain seq x y z
N MET A 1 11.67 -21.61 -49.14
CA MET A 1 11.95 -20.74 -47.97
C MET A 1 13.23 -19.95 -48.21
N LYS A 2 13.23 -18.62 -48.06
CA LYS A 2 14.44 -17.79 -48.26
C LYS A 2 15.33 -17.85 -47.02
N LEU A 3 16.54 -18.40 -47.16
CA LEU A 3 17.58 -18.41 -46.12
C LEU A 3 18.21 -17.02 -46.02
N VAL A 4 17.87 -16.28 -44.97
CA VAL A 4 18.53 -15.00 -44.65
C VAL A 4 19.88 -15.31 -44.00
N ARG A 5 20.97 -15.10 -44.73
CA ARG A 5 22.33 -15.19 -44.18
C ARG A 5 22.57 -13.99 -43.27
N ARG A 6 22.69 -14.23 -41.96
CA ARG A 6 23.05 -13.20 -40.98
C ARG A 6 24.55 -12.87 -41.13
N ALA A 7 24.88 -11.63 -41.43
CA ALA A 7 26.26 -11.18 -41.46
C ALA A 7 26.93 -11.42 -40.09
N ARG A 8 28.14 -11.98 -40.08
CA ARG A 8 28.91 -12.16 -38.84
C ARG A 8 29.44 -10.80 -38.38
N LYS A 9 29.27 -10.50 -37.08
CA LYS A 9 29.86 -9.31 -36.46
C LYS A 9 31.37 -9.29 -36.64
N SER A 10 31.92 -8.11 -36.90
CA SER A 10 33.38 -7.94 -37.04
C SER A 10 34.10 -8.26 -35.72
N ILE A 11 35.40 -8.60 -35.79
CA ILE A 11 36.22 -8.83 -34.59
C ILE A 11 36.26 -7.58 -33.68
N ARG A 12 36.34 -6.39 -34.29
CA ARG A 12 36.32 -5.10 -33.58
C ARG A 12 35.01 -4.91 -32.82
N GLU A 13 33.88 -5.16 -33.47
CA GLU A 13 32.56 -5.03 -32.84
C GLU A 13 32.39 -6.00 -31.67
N ARG A 14 32.87 -7.24 -31.81
CA ARG A 14 32.85 -8.22 -30.71
C ARG A 14 33.70 -7.79 -29.52
N ARG A 15 34.92 -7.29 -29.77
CA ARG A 15 35.80 -6.76 -28.71
C ARG A 15 35.21 -5.55 -28.01
N MET A 16 34.62 -4.62 -28.77
CA MET A 16 33.95 -3.44 -28.21
C MET A 16 32.75 -3.84 -27.35
N LYS A 17 31.94 -4.80 -27.81
CA LYS A 17 30.82 -5.34 -27.03
C LYS A 17 31.28 -6.01 -25.73
N ALA A 18 32.38 -6.77 -25.77
CA ALA A 18 32.94 -7.38 -24.57
C ALA A 18 33.39 -6.31 -23.56
N CYS A 19 34.13 -5.29 -24.01
CA CYS A 19 34.58 -4.18 -23.16
C CYS A 19 33.41 -3.43 -22.52
N LEU A 20 32.35 -3.16 -23.28
CA LEU A 20 31.13 -2.53 -22.75
C LEU A 20 30.45 -3.41 -21.71
N ASN A 21 30.33 -4.70 -21.96
CA ASN A 21 29.75 -5.64 -21.00
C ASN A 21 30.57 -5.71 -19.70
N ASP A 22 31.90 -5.72 -19.80
CA ASP A 22 32.79 -5.75 -18.63
C ASP A 22 32.66 -4.47 -17.81
N LEU A 23 32.59 -3.31 -18.49
CA LEU A 23 32.33 -2.03 -17.83
C LEU A 23 30.99 -2.02 -17.11
N SER A 24 29.91 -2.45 -17.78
CA SER A 24 28.57 -2.53 -17.17
C SER A 24 28.55 -3.45 -15.95
N ALA A 25 29.16 -4.63 -16.04
CA ALA A 25 29.24 -5.57 -14.91
C ALA A 25 30.04 -5.00 -13.73
N ASN A 26 31.07 -4.21 -14.00
CA ASN A 26 31.84 -3.54 -12.95
C ASN A 26 31.05 -2.41 -12.28
N LEU A 27 30.32 -1.61 -13.06
CA LEU A 27 29.45 -0.57 -12.52
C LEU A 27 28.35 -1.17 -11.64
N GLU A 28 27.70 -2.25 -12.08
CA GLU A 28 26.69 -2.96 -11.30
C GLU A 28 27.26 -3.47 -9.96
N LYS A 29 28.48 -4.00 -9.94
CA LYS A 29 29.15 -4.41 -8.69
C LYS A 29 29.38 -3.24 -7.75
N VAL A 30 29.78 -2.08 -8.27
CA VAL A 30 29.99 -0.86 -7.46
C VAL A 30 28.68 -0.37 -6.88
N GLU A 31 27.62 -0.28 -7.70
CA GLU A 31 26.27 0.07 -7.27
C GLU A 31 25.77 -0.87 -6.17
N MET A 32 25.92 -2.18 -6.37
CA MET A 32 25.54 -3.18 -5.37
C MET A 32 26.35 -3.07 -4.08
N ARG A 33 27.64 -2.72 -4.17
CA ARG A 33 28.49 -2.49 -2.99
C ARG A 33 28.04 -1.25 -2.20
N VAL A 34 27.75 -0.14 -2.90
CA VAL A 34 27.23 1.09 -2.31
C VAL A 34 25.88 0.83 -1.65
N PHE A 35 24.97 0.14 -2.34
CA PHE A 35 23.67 -0.23 -1.80
C PHE A 35 23.78 -1.06 -0.53
N ARG A 36 24.66 -2.07 -0.51
CA ARG A 36 24.92 -2.91 0.68
C ARG A 36 25.46 -2.08 1.84
N GLN A 37 26.37 -1.14 1.58
CA GLN A 37 26.92 -0.25 2.59
C GLN A 37 25.84 0.66 3.18
N GLN A 38 25.06 1.32 2.32
CA GLN A 38 23.93 2.15 2.77
C GLN A 38 22.89 1.35 3.55
N LYS A 39 22.59 0.11 3.13
CA LYS A 39 21.69 -0.79 3.87
C LYS A 39 22.23 -1.08 5.27
N LYS A 40 23.51 -1.43 5.40
CA LYS A 40 24.16 -1.66 6.69
C LYS A 40 24.13 -0.41 7.57
N GLU A 41 24.36 0.78 7.00
CA GLU A 41 24.26 2.03 7.76
C GLU A 41 22.84 2.32 8.24
N ARG A 42 21.82 2.09 7.39
CA ARG A 42 20.41 2.20 7.80
C ARG A 42 20.08 1.24 8.94
N GLU A 43 20.54 0.00 8.85
CA GLU A 43 20.37 -0.99 9.92
C GLU A 43 21.09 -0.57 11.21
N ARG A 44 22.32 -0.05 11.11
CA ARG A 44 23.08 0.46 12.26
C ARG A 44 22.36 1.63 12.92
N LYS A 45 21.87 2.60 12.14
CA LYS A 45 21.10 3.75 12.64
C LYS A 45 19.81 3.29 13.32
N ARG A 46 19.08 2.32 12.75
CA ARG A 46 17.88 1.74 13.36
C ARG A 46 18.17 1.06 14.71
N ARG A 47 19.24 0.27 14.78
CA ARG A 47 19.69 -0.38 16.02
C ARG A 47 20.06 0.65 17.10
N ALA A 48 20.82 1.68 16.72
CA ALA A 48 21.20 2.75 17.64
C ALA A 48 19.99 3.56 18.14
N ALA A 49 18.98 3.76 17.29
CA ALA A 49 17.73 4.42 17.66
C ALA A 49 16.75 3.54 18.47
N GLY A 50 17.13 2.29 18.81
CA GLY A 50 16.24 1.36 19.52
C GLY A 50 15.01 0.94 18.71
N VAL A 51 14.95 1.25 17.41
CA VAL A 51 13.85 0.89 16.52
C VAL A 51 14.04 -0.58 16.12
N SER A 52 13.68 -1.50 17.03
CA SER A 52 13.55 -2.92 16.72
C SER A 52 12.23 -3.17 16.01
N GLY A 53 12.16 -2.81 14.73
CA GLY A 53 10.95 -3.02 13.98
C GLY A 53 11.24 -3.03 12.50
N GLY A 54 11.05 -4.20 11.88
CA GLY A 54 10.62 -4.20 10.49
C GLY A 54 9.38 -3.33 10.35
N VAL A 55 9.10 -2.91 9.12
CA VAL A 55 7.81 -2.29 8.79
C VAL A 55 6.71 -3.16 9.41
N PRO A 56 5.80 -2.61 10.24
CA PRO A 56 4.76 -3.40 10.91
C PRO A 56 4.05 -4.29 9.90
N ARG A 57 3.71 -5.53 10.28
CA ARG A 57 3.14 -6.51 9.36
C ARG A 57 1.90 -5.97 8.65
N ASP A 58 1.12 -5.14 9.33
CA ASP A 58 -0.07 -4.49 8.76
C ASP A 58 0.28 -3.55 7.60
N VAL A 59 1.34 -2.74 7.75
CA VAL A 59 1.87 -1.90 6.66
C VAL A 59 2.36 -2.75 5.49
N LEU A 60 3.06 -3.87 5.75
CA LEU A 60 3.51 -4.78 4.70
C LEU A 60 2.35 -5.46 3.96
N MET A 61 1.24 -5.73 4.66
CA MET A 61 0.05 -6.33 4.09
C MET A 61 -0.89 -5.30 3.43
N GLY A 62 -0.54 -4.01 3.46
CA GLY A 62 -1.43 -2.94 2.99
C GLY A 62 -2.73 -2.85 3.80
N LYS A 63 -2.74 -3.32 5.04
CA LYS A 63 -3.90 -3.24 5.93
C LYS A 63 -3.84 -1.96 6.74
N MET A 64 -4.88 -1.13 6.60
CA MET A 64 -5.02 0.07 7.41
C MET A 64 -5.41 -0.29 8.84
N ASN A 65 -4.68 0.24 9.82
CA ASN A 65 -4.94 0.04 11.24
C ASN A 65 -5.05 1.42 11.96
N PRO A 66 -5.48 1.48 13.23
CA PRO A 66 -5.65 2.73 13.96
C PRO A 66 -4.46 3.67 13.93
N GLU A 67 -3.29 3.14 14.26
CA GLU A 67 -2.06 3.90 14.40
C GLU A 67 -1.60 4.46 13.05
N LEU A 68 -1.77 3.68 11.97
CA LEU A 68 -1.44 4.09 10.61
C LEU A 68 -2.37 5.18 10.08
N TYR A 69 -3.65 5.10 10.43
CA TYR A 69 -4.62 6.15 10.06
C TYR A 69 -4.32 7.48 10.76
N GLU A 70 -3.90 7.45 12.04
CA GLU A 70 -3.46 8.65 12.75
C GLU A 70 -2.22 9.29 12.10
N VAL A 71 -1.27 8.45 11.67
CA VAL A 71 -0.08 8.90 10.93
C VAL A 71 -0.48 9.52 9.59
N GLU A 72 -1.40 8.90 8.84
CA GLU A 72 -1.91 9.43 7.58
C GLU A 72 -2.62 10.78 7.77
N CYS A 73 -3.46 10.90 8.80
CA CYS A 73 -4.11 12.16 9.18
C CYS A 73 -3.11 13.26 9.55
N ARG A 74 -1.99 12.92 10.19
CA ARG A 74 -0.91 13.88 10.48
C ARG A 74 -0.22 14.34 9.20
N LEU A 75 0.12 13.42 8.30
CA LEU A 75 0.75 13.72 7.02
C LEU A 75 -0.13 14.60 6.13
N HIS A 76 -1.45 14.37 6.12
CA HIS A 76 -2.39 15.21 5.40
C HIS A 76 -2.40 16.65 5.94
N ARG A 77 -2.40 16.82 7.27
CA ARG A 77 -2.30 18.15 7.90
C ARG A 77 -1.00 18.87 7.54
N GLU A 78 0.13 18.16 7.56
CA GLU A 78 1.43 18.71 7.16
C GLU A 78 1.45 19.14 5.69
N ALA A 79 0.72 18.43 4.83
CA ALA A 79 0.58 18.74 3.41
C ALA A 79 -0.53 19.77 3.08
N GLY A 80 -1.27 20.27 4.08
CA GLY A 80 -2.41 21.16 3.87
C GLY A 80 -3.61 20.49 3.19
N LEU A 81 -3.68 19.17 3.22
CA LEU A 81 -4.77 18.37 2.67
C LEU A 81 -5.82 18.06 3.74
N PRO A 82 -7.11 17.91 3.36
CA PRO A 82 -8.12 17.43 4.28
C PRO A 82 -7.80 16.00 4.75
N PRO A 83 -8.18 15.62 5.98
CA PRO A 83 -7.90 14.28 6.49
C PRO A 83 -8.60 13.21 5.63
N PRO A 84 -7.98 12.02 5.47
CA PRO A 84 -8.59 10.92 4.74
C PRO A 84 -9.88 10.44 5.43
N PRO A 85 -10.82 9.81 4.69
CA PRO A 85 -11.98 9.18 5.31
C PRO A 85 -11.55 8.00 6.20
N PRO A 86 -12.27 7.73 7.31
CA PRO A 86 -11.92 6.64 8.20
C PRO A 86 -12.04 5.28 7.48
N PRO A 87 -11.21 4.28 7.85
CA PRO A 87 -11.24 2.97 7.22
C PRO A 87 -12.63 2.32 7.30
N GLU A 88 -13.03 1.59 6.26
CA GLU A 88 -14.32 0.90 6.23
C GLU A 88 -14.49 0.00 7.47
N GLY A 89 -15.59 0.20 8.21
CA GLY A 89 -15.88 -0.49 9.47
C GLY A 89 -15.63 0.32 10.75
N TRP A 90 -14.93 1.45 10.69
CA TRP A 90 -14.73 2.34 11.85
C TRP A 90 -15.92 3.24 12.15
N ALA A 91 -16.75 3.51 11.14
CA ALA A 91 -17.96 4.31 11.28
C ALA A 91 -19.07 3.64 12.12
N GLN A 92 -18.85 2.43 12.65
CA GLN A 92 -19.83 1.73 13.49
C GLN A 92 -19.67 1.96 15.00
N ALA A 93 -18.60 2.61 15.48
CA ALA A 93 -18.41 2.85 16.91
C ALA A 93 -18.80 4.25 17.39
N SER A 94 -18.99 5.22 16.49
CA SER A 94 -19.48 6.56 16.84
C SER A 94 -20.95 6.69 16.48
N ARG A 95 -21.80 6.47 17.49
CA ARG A 95 -23.23 6.80 17.54
C ARG A 95 -23.64 7.94 16.59
N SER A 96 -24.01 7.57 15.38
CA SER A 96 -24.99 8.29 14.59
C SER A 96 -26.15 7.34 14.46
N SER A 97 -27.24 7.72 15.13
CA SER A 97 -28.57 7.15 15.01
C SER A 97 -29.07 7.33 13.57
N ALA A 98 -28.46 6.63 12.62
CA ALA A 98 -29.01 6.49 11.29
C ALA A 98 -30.25 5.62 11.45
N VAL A 99 -31.38 6.28 11.69
CA VAL A 99 -32.71 5.68 11.64
C VAL A 99 -32.73 4.84 10.37
N ARG A 100 -32.80 3.52 10.50
CA ARG A 100 -32.87 2.64 9.34
C ARG A 100 -34.14 3.05 8.60
N ARG A 101 -34.04 3.52 7.37
CA ARG A 101 -35.21 3.90 6.54
C ARG A 101 -35.36 2.90 5.41
N ILE A 102 -36.60 2.58 5.07
CA ILE A 102 -36.97 1.87 3.85
C ILE A 102 -37.71 2.89 2.99
N GLY A 103 -37.05 3.41 1.95
CA GLY A 103 -37.54 4.57 1.20
C GLY A 103 -37.67 5.81 2.09
N PHE A 104 -38.87 6.40 2.13
CA PHE A 104 -39.17 7.56 2.98
C PHE A 104 -39.64 7.20 4.40
N VAL A 105 -39.81 5.92 4.72
CA VAL A 105 -40.42 5.47 5.99
C VAL A 105 -39.35 4.98 6.96
N GLU A 106 -39.45 5.39 8.22
CA GLU A 106 -38.57 4.90 9.29
C GLU A 106 -38.89 3.46 9.66
N PHE A 107 -37.85 2.65 9.91
CA PHE A 107 -38.00 1.24 10.24
C PHE A 107 -38.79 1.02 11.53
N GLY A 108 -38.73 1.96 12.48
CA GLY A 108 -39.57 1.92 13.68
C GLY A 108 -41.07 1.96 13.37
N VAL A 109 -41.47 2.78 12.38
CA VAL A 109 -42.86 2.87 11.92
C VAL A 109 -43.30 1.57 11.26
N VAL A 110 -42.44 0.99 10.41
CA VAL A 110 -42.70 -0.31 9.77
C VAL A 110 -42.84 -1.42 10.80
N ALA A 111 -41.91 -1.50 11.75
CA ALA A 111 -41.91 -2.53 12.80
C ALA A 111 -43.16 -2.42 13.69
N ALA A 112 -43.55 -1.21 14.09
CA ALA A 112 -44.75 -0.98 14.89
C ALA A 112 -46.03 -1.44 14.15
N GLU A 113 -46.15 -1.13 12.85
CA GLU A 113 -47.30 -1.53 12.04
C GLU A 113 -47.38 -3.05 11.86
N VAL A 114 -46.24 -3.73 11.62
CA VAL A 114 -46.19 -5.20 11.51
C VAL A 114 -46.65 -5.86 12.81
N LEU A 115 -46.20 -5.35 13.96
CA LEU A 115 -46.62 -5.86 15.27
C LEU A 115 -48.13 -5.64 15.50
N ARG A 116 -48.66 -4.47 15.11
CA ARG A 116 -50.09 -4.16 15.22
C ARG A 116 -50.96 -5.07 14.36
N ARG A 117 -50.51 -5.40 13.14
CA ARG A 117 -51.21 -6.34 12.26
C ARG A 117 -51.26 -7.74 12.84
N ARG A 118 -50.18 -8.22 13.46
CA ARG A 118 -50.18 -9.52 14.15
C ARG A 118 -51.22 -9.59 15.27
N GLN A 119 -51.41 -8.51 16.02
CA GLN A 119 -52.39 -8.46 17.11
C GLN A 119 -53.85 -8.38 16.63
N ARG A 120 -54.11 -7.98 15.38
CA ARG A 120 -55.47 -7.95 14.79
C ARG A 120 -55.88 -9.27 14.13
N VAL A 121 -54.92 -10.16 13.90
CA VAL A 121 -55.14 -11.48 13.26
C VAL A 121 -55.16 -12.60 14.32
N SER A 122 -55.17 -12.24 15.60
CA SER A 122 -55.44 -13.14 16.74
C SER A 122 -56.78 -12.78 17.38
#